data_AF-A0A7W7GUF7-F1
#
_entry.id   AF-A0A7W7GUF7-F1
#
_cell.length_a   1.000
_cell.length_b   1.000
_cell.length_c   1.000
_cell.angle_alpha   90.00
_cell.angle_beta   90.00
_cell.angle_gamma   90.00
#
_symmetry.space_group_name_H-M   'P 1'
#
loop_
_entity.id
_entity.type
_entity.pdbx_description
1 polymer ?
#
loop_
_entity_poly.entity_id
_entity_poly.type
_entity_poly.pdbx_seq_one_letter_code
_entity_poly.pdbx_strand_id
1 'polypeptide(L)'
;MTETGWPLIPRETLPPPVPVERRPHQRGTPGRAGGRQLPMFGAETIEPSPADLAGLLAGPGQLGRMGGTARVSVIVDDAWRVHVLVAELVARGLAATWAPVLHDHDQDPLSVRPEPAPDEEISDTPEEPPPPRFEVRTAYSRRLNALAAAWPAAAAQLFLSGPRLRLWVAATGYPRPGGYRLGLDPAKDLAAVDSALIRAGLAGRVSEDKRSYVIAGRRRLTRLAELVGERPEAAPAEFWPGGAAA
;
A
#
# COMPACT_ATOMS: atom_id res chain seq x y z
N MET A 1 -56.12 -6.10 12.53
CA MET A 1 -55.98 -4.86 13.30
C MET A 1 -54.87 -5.09 14.30
N THR A 2 -53.77 -4.38 14.10
CA THR A 2 -52.43 -4.56 14.67
C THR A 2 -52.29 -3.84 16.01
N GLU A 3 -51.70 -4.50 17.01
CA GLU A 3 -50.91 -3.81 18.03
C GLU A 3 -49.80 -4.74 18.53
N THR A 4 -48.63 -4.60 17.91
CA THR A 4 -47.39 -5.27 18.33
C THR A 4 -46.68 -4.31 19.29
N GLY A 5 -46.96 -4.45 20.58
CA GLY A 5 -46.29 -3.69 21.63
C GLY A 5 -44.85 -4.17 21.82
N TRP A 6 -43.88 -3.38 21.39
CA TRP A 6 -42.46 -3.59 21.72
C TRP A 6 -42.22 -3.37 23.22
N PRO A 7 -41.52 -4.26 23.94
CA PRO A 7 -41.21 -4.03 25.34
C PRO A 7 -40.17 -2.91 25.49
N LEU A 8 -40.49 -1.92 26.34
CA LEU A 8 -39.65 -0.79 26.69
C LEU A 8 -38.40 -1.27 27.44
N ILE A 9 -37.21 -1.02 26.88
CA ILE A 9 -35.93 -1.19 27.57
C ILE A 9 -35.84 -0.10 28.66
N PRO A 10 -35.59 -0.45 29.94
CA PRO A 10 -35.36 0.55 30.98
C PRO A 10 -34.15 1.41 30.64
N ARG A 11 -34.32 2.74 30.66
CA ARG A 11 -33.21 3.67 30.52
C ARG A 11 -32.34 3.57 31.76
N GLU A 12 -31.23 2.84 31.65
CA GLU A 12 -30.15 2.91 32.63
C GLU A 12 -29.69 4.37 32.77
N THR A 13 -29.83 4.89 33.98
CA THR A 13 -29.33 6.19 34.40
C THR A 13 -27.81 6.20 34.26
N LEU A 14 -27.27 6.94 33.30
CA LEU A 14 -25.84 7.20 33.20
C LEU A 14 -25.35 7.87 34.51
N PRO A 15 -24.25 7.40 35.12
CA PRO A 15 -23.67 8.09 36.26
C PRO A 15 -23.19 9.49 35.84
N PRO A 16 -23.30 10.51 36.71
CA PRO A 16 -22.88 11.87 36.39
C PRO A 16 -21.37 11.92 36.09
N PRO A 17 -20.92 12.78 35.15
CA PRO A 17 -19.51 12.90 34.80
C PRO A 17 -18.70 13.44 35.99
N VAL A 18 -17.57 12.78 36.25
CA VAL A 18 -16.61 13.17 37.29
C VAL A 18 -15.91 14.48 36.89
N PRO A 19 -15.83 15.51 37.75
CA PRO A 19 -15.11 16.74 37.43
C PRO A 19 -13.61 16.48 37.30
N VAL A 20 -13.04 16.75 36.13
CA VAL A 20 -11.58 16.74 35.92
C VAL A 20 -11.02 18.08 36.42
N GLU A 21 -10.29 18.06 37.54
CA GLU A 21 -9.53 19.23 38.00
C GLU A 21 -8.47 19.63 36.96
N ARG A 22 -8.54 20.89 36.51
CA ARG A 22 -7.54 21.48 35.61
C ARG A 22 -6.28 21.79 36.40
N ARG A 23 -5.20 21.06 36.11
CA ARG A 23 -3.85 21.38 36.60
C ARG A 23 -3.42 22.78 36.11
N PRO A 24 -2.94 23.67 36.99
CA PRO A 24 -2.45 24.98 36.58
C PRO A 24 -1.18 24.84 35.74
N HIS A 25 -1.15 25.49 34.58
CA HIS A 25 0.06 25.63 33.76
C HIS A 25 1.02 26.61 34.43
N GLN A 26 2.12 26.11 35.00
CA GLN A 26 3.24 26.95 35.41
C GLN A 26 3.94 27.49 34.15
N ARG A 27 3.84 28.82 33.97
CA ARG A 27 4.64 29.56 32.99
C ARG A 27 6.06 29.71 33.53
N GLY A 28 7.01 28.96 32.95
CA GLY A 28 8.44 29.11 33.20
C GLY A 28 9.06 30.24 32.36
N THR A 29 9.79 31.12 33.01
CA THR A 29 10.60 32.24 32.47
C THR A 29 11.81 31.72 31.67
N PRO A 30 12.29 32.39 30.59
CA PRO A 30 13.32 31.82 29.72
C PRO A 30 14.72 32.02 30.30
N GLY A 31 15.35 30.92 30.74
CA GLY A 31 16.78 30.83 31.03
C GLY A 31 17.56 30.32 29.81
N ARG A 32 18.55 31.09 29.38
CA ARG A 32 19.46 30.79 28.26
C ARG A 32 20.57 29.85 28.73
N ALA A 33 20.73 28.67 28.11
CA ALA A 33 22.00 28.00 27.78
C ALA A 33 21.78 26.53 27.38
N GLY A 34 22.62 26.04 26.47
CA GLY A 34 22.86 24.61 26.29
C GLY A 34 22.28 24.05 24.99
N GLY A 35 23.16 23.64 24.08
CA GLY A 35 22.82 23.07 22.78
C GLY A 35 21.75 21.98 22.90
N ARG A 36 20.67 22.14 22.13
CA ARG A 36 19.71 21.07 21.88
C ARG A 36 20.41 20.04 21.00
N GLN A 37 21.19 19.18 21.65
CA GLN A 37 21.62 17.91 21.10
C GLN A 37 20.33 17.19 20.68
N LEU A 38 20.15 17.03 19.38
CA LEU A 38 19.10 16.19 18.82
C LEU A 38 19.31 14.78 19.40
N PRO A 39 18.28 14.14 19.98
CA PRO A 39 18.41 12.76 20.42
C PRO A 39 18.94 11.92 19.26
N MET A 40 20.16 11.43 19.41
CA MET A 40 20.81 10.47 18.54
C MET A 40 20.10 9.12 18.71
N PHE A 41 19.66 8.54 17.60
CA PHE A 41 19.58 7.10 17.36
C PHE A 41 18.98 6.24 18.49
N GLY A 42 17.66 6.33 18.67
CA GLY A 42 16.89 5.13 18.96
C GLY A 42 16.61 4.41 17.64
N ALA A 43 16.72 3.09 17.59
CA ALA A 43 16.28 2.32 16.42
C ALA A 43 14.78 2.60 16.20
N GLU A 44 14.46 3.51 15.29
CA GLU A 44 13.10 4.03 15.13
C GLU A 44 12.21 2.95 14.52
N THR A 45 11.51 2.20 15.37
CA THR A 45 10.23 1.62 15.00
C THR A 45 9.26 2.78 14.78
N ILE A 46 9.33 3.41 13.60
CA ILE A 46 8.35 4.42 13.19
C ILE A 46 6.98 3.76 13.25
N GLU A 47 6.11 4.28 14.12
CA GLU A 47 4.74 3.76 14.22
C GLU A 47 4.05 3.81 12.85
N PRO A 48 3.38 2.72 12.42
CA PRO A 48 2.67 2.69 11.15
C PRO A 48 1.67 3.85 11.06
N SER A 49 1.76 4.63 9.98
CA SER A 49 0.94 5.83 9.79
C SER A 49 0.17 5.77 8.46
N PRO A 50 -1.04 6.37 8.36
CA PRO A 50 -1.72 6.55 7.07
C PRO A 50 -0.86 7.24 6.00
N ALA A 51 0.12 8.06 6.40
CA ALA A 51 1.06 8.70 5.48
C ALA A 51 2.00 7.73 4.76
N ASP A 52 2.11 6.48 5.21
CA ASP A 52 2.91 5.44 4.56
C ASP A 52 2.29 4.98 3.23
N LEU A 53 0.99 5.21 3.03
CA LEU A 53 0.32 4.90 1.77
C LEU A 53 0.88 5.67 0.58
N ALA A 54 1.68 6.70 0.82
CA ALA A 54 2.53 7.31 -0.20
C ALA A 54 3.40 6.28 -0.95
N GLY A 55 3.82 5.19 -0.30
CA GLY A 55 4.54 4.08 -0.94
C GLY A 55 3.70 3.36 -1.98
N LEU A 56 2.41 3.10 -1.72
CA LEU A 56 1.50 2.57 -2.73
C LEU A 56 1.28 3.58 -3.85
N LEU A 57 1.01 4.84 -3.52
CA LEU A 57 0.71 5.89 -4.51
C LEU A 57 1.88 6.24 -5.43
N ALA A 58 3.11 5.98 -5.00
CA ALA A 58 4.31 6.13 -5.81
C ALA A 58 4.43 5.02 -6.87
N GLY A 59 3.83 3.86 -6.63
CA GLY A 59 3.81 2.73 -7.55
C GLY A 59 2.40 2.41 -8.02
N PRO A 60 1.83 1.25 -7.64
CA PRO A 60 0.61 0.70 -8.23
C PRO A 60 -0.69 1.30 -7.68
N GLY A 61 -0.61 2.10 -6.61
CA GLY A 61 -1.77 2.61 -5.88
C GLY A 61 -2.45 3.77 -6.58
N GLN A 62 -3.77 3.83 -6.44
CA GLN A 62 -4.63 4.91 -6.90
C GLN A 62 -5.27 5.62 -5.70
N LEU A 63 -5.48 6.93 -5.86
CA LEU A 63 -6.08 7.79 -4.84
C LEU A 63 -7.45 8.28 -5.34
N GLY A 64 -8.51 7.88 -4.66
CA GLY A 64 -9.87 8.41 -4.86
C GLY A 64 -10.22 9.48 -3.83
N ARG A 65 -10.98 10.50 -4.24
CA ARG A 65 -11.49 11.57 -3.35
C ARG A 65 -13.01 11.66 -3.49
N MET A 66 -13.72 11.79 -2.38
CA MET A 66 -15.19 11.92 -2.38
C MET A 66 -15.66 12.62 -1.10
N GLY A 67 -16.51 13.64 -1.22
CA GLY A 67 -17.19 14.25 -0.06
C GLY A 67 -16.24 14.70 1.07
N GLY A 68 -15.06 15.23 0.74
CA GLY A 68 -14.06 15.64 1.75
C GLY A 68 -13.36 14.47 2.46
N THR A 69 -13.42 13.27 1.89
CA THR A 69 -12.69 12.08 2.33
C THR A 69 -11.86 11.52 1.19
N ALA A 70 -10.90 10.67 1.50
CA ALA A 70 -10.09 10.00 0.50
C ALA A 70 -9.99 8.49 0.73
N ARG A 71 -9.63 7.76 -0.32
CA ARG A 71 -9.42 6.33 -0.34
C ARG A 71 -8.17 6.00 -1.15
N VAL A 72 -7.41 4.99 -0.72
CA VAL A 72 -6.37 4.38 -1.55
C VAL A 72 -6.82 3.00 -1.99
N SER A 73 -6.62 2.67 -3.27
CA SER A 73 -6.85 1.33 -3.82
C SER A 73 -5.65 0.84 -4.60
N VAL A 74 -5.47 -0.49 -4.68
CA VAL A 74 -4.40 -1.14 -5.42
C VAL A 74 -4.91 -2.48 -5.96
N ILE A 75 -4.48 -2.84 -7.16
CA ILE A 75 -4.74 -4.16 -7.76
C ILE A 75 -3.52 -5.05 -7.51
N VAL A 76 -3.76 -6.26 -7.04
CA VAL A 76 -2.74 -7.29 -6.77
C VAL A 76 -3.12 -8.60 -7.46
N ASP A 77 -2.13 -9.43 -7.73
CA ASP A 77 -2.18 -10.68 -8.51
C ASP A 77 -2.25 -11.95 -7.64
N ASP A 78 -2.08 -11.84 -6.32
CA ASP A 78 -2.07 -12.98 -5.42
C ASP A 78 -2.86 -12.71 -4.13
N ALA A 79 -3.57 -13.75 -3.64
CA ALA A 79 -4.36 -13.67 -2.41
C ALA A 79 -3.51 -13.37 -1.16
N TRP A 80 -2.26 -13.85 -1.11
CA TRP A 80 -1.37 -13.55 0.02
C TRP A 80 -1.11 -12.05 0.16
N ARG A 81 -1.04 -11.31 -0.96
CA ARG A 81 -0.88 -9.85 -0.97
C ARG A 81 -2.08 -9.16 -0.37
N VAL A 82 -3.29 -9.67 -0.61
CA VAL A 82 -4.52 -9.19 0.02
C VAL A 82 -4.40 -9.29 1.54
N HIS A 83 -4.00 -10.44 2.06
CA HIS A 83 -3.85 -10.65 3.50
C HIS A 83 -2.80 -9.72 4.12
N VAL A 84 -1.63 -9.57 3.47
CA VAL A 84 -0.59 -8.64 3.94
C VAL A 84 -1.09 -7.20 3.91
N LEU A 85 -1.66 -6.74 2.80
CA LEU A 85 -2.11 -5.36 2.66
C LEU A 85 -3.26 -5.03 3.62
N VAL A 86 -4.20 -5.95 3.83
CA VAL A 86 -5.28 -5.75 4.82
C VAL A 86 -4.69 -5.62 6.22
N ALA A 87 -3.76 -6.50 6.62
CA ALA A 87 -3.10 -6.42 7.92
C ALA A 87 -2.33 -5.09 8.10
N GLU A 88 -1.56 -4.68 7.08
CA GLU A 88 -0.80 -3.44 7.07
C GLU A 88 -1.71 -2.19 7.13
N LEU A 89 -2.87 -2.20 6.47
CA LEU A 89 -3.85 -1.12 6.52
C LEU A 89 -4.51 -1.03 7.91
N VAL A 90 -4.88 -2.18 8.49
CA VAL A 90 -5.46 -2.25 9.83
C VAL A 90 -4.46 -1.77 10.89
N ALA A 91 -3.19 -2.13 10.76
CA ALA A 91 -2.11 -1.65 11.64
C ALA A 91 -1.97 -0.11 11.64
N ARG A 92 -2.42 0.56 10.56
CA ARG A 92 -2.45 2.03 10.42
C ARG A 92 -3.79 2.64 10.84
N GLY A 93 -4.68 1.82 11.40
CA GLY A 93 -6.03 2.20 11.82
C GLY A 93 -6.92 2.61 10.65
N LEU A 94 -6.78 1.92 9.50
CA LEU A 94 -7.62 2.09 8.32
C LEU A 94 -8.43 0.81 8.08
N ALA A 95 -9.75 0.95 7.97
CA ALA A 95 -10.59 -0.15 7.50
C ALA A 95 -10.26 -0.46 6.03
N ALA A 96 -10.17 -1.74 5.69
CA ALA A 96 -9.87 -2.21 4.34
C ALA A 96 -10.93 -3.21 3.87
N THR A 97 -11.24 -3.17 2.58
CA THR A 97 -12.05 -4.17 1.89
C THR A 97 -11.31 -4.64 0.65
N TRP A 98 -11.64 -5.83 0.17
CA TRP A 98 -11.10 -6.34 -1.07
C TRP A 98 -12.20 -7.00 -1.90
N ALA A 99 -11.99 -7.06 -3.22
CA ALA A 99 -12.87 -7.77 -4.14
C ALA A 99 -12.05 -8.39 -5.29
N PRO A 100 -12.46 -9.53 -5.86
CA PRO A 100 -11.88 -10.00 -7.11
C PRO A 100 -12.12 -8.97 -8.21
N VAL A 101 -11.11 -8.74 -9.04
CA VAL A 101 -11.25 -7.98 -10.28
C VAL A 101 -11.74 -8.98 -11.32
N LEU A 102 -13.02 -8.90 -11.66
CA LEU A 102 -13.57 -9.67 -12.76
C LEU A 102 -12.89 -9.18 -14.03
N HIS A 103 -12.21 -10.10 -14.73
CA HIS A 103 -11.81 -9.83 -16.10
C HIS A 103 -13.07 -9.72 -16.92
N ASP A 104 -13.17 -8.65 -17.71
CA ASP A 104 -14.29 -8.46 -18.62
C ASP A 104 -14.14 -9.46 -19.78
N HIS A 105 -14.55 -10.71 -19.53
CA HIS A 105 -14.62 -11.74 -20.58
C HIS A 105 -15.81 -11.50 -21.52
N ASP A 106 -16.73 -10.58 -21.17
CA ASP A 106 -18.05 -10.44 -21.81
C ASP A 106 -18.21 -9.18 -22.68
N GLN A 107 -17.16 -8.38 -22.90
CA GLN A 107 -17.19 -7.23 -23.82
C GLN A 107 -16.63 -7.52 -25.23
N ASP A 108 -16.67 -8.78 -25.68
CA ASP A 108 -16.66 -9.09 -27.12
C ASP A 108 -18.02 -9.67 -27.57
N PRO A 109 -19.05 -8.81 -27.80
CA PRO A 109 -20.29 -9.26 -28.41
C PRO A 109 -20.10 -9.66 -29.89
N LEU A 110 -18.88 -9.58 -30.43
CA LEU A 110 -18.51 -9.90 -31.81
C LEU A 110 -17.29 -10.82 -31.90
N SER A 111 -17.14 -11.77 -30.96
CA SER A 111 -16.42 -13.02 -31.26
C SER A 111 -17.23 -13.83 -32.29
N VAL A 112 -17.40 -13.24 -33.47
CA VAL A 112 -17.59 -13.95 -34.72
C VAL A 112 -16.30 -14.72 -34.89
N ARG A 113 -16.35 -15.99 -34.51
CA ARG A 113 -15.37 -16.97 -34.94
C ARG A 113 -15.25 -16.77 -36.47
N PRO A 114 -14.10 -16.34 -37.03
CA PRO A 114 -13.93 -16.45 -38.46
C PRO A 114 -14.22 -17.92 -38.80
N GLU A 115 -15.08 -18.20 -39.78
CA GLU A 115 -15.11 -19.55 -40.35
C GLU A 115 -13.65 -19.88 -40.67
N PRO A 116 -13.10 -20.97 -40.09
CA PRO A 116 -11.68 -21.24 -40.25
C PRO A 116 -11.41 -21.39 -41.74
N ALA A 117 -10.45 -20.62 -42.25
CA ALA A 117 -9.85 -20.95 -43.52
C ALA A 117 -9.35 -22.40 -43.40
N PRO A 118 -9.64 -23.27 -44.37
CA PRO A 118 -9.03 -24.59 -44.37
C PRO A 118 -7.53 -24.35 -44.46
N ASP A 119 -6.78 -24.83 -43.46
CA ASP A 119 -5.31 -24.92 -43.35
C ASP A 119 -4.64 -24.19 -42.16
N GLU A 120 -5.37 -23.52 -41.26
CA GLU A 120 -4.78 -23.11 -39.97
C GLU A 120 -4.75 -24.28 -38.98
N GLU A 121 -3.56 -24.82 -38.72
CA GLU A 121 -3.29 -25.71 -37.58
C GLU A 121 -3.66 -24.96 -36.28
N ILE A 122 -4.86 -25.25 -35.77
CA ILE A 122 -5.33 -24.80 -34.46
C ILE A 122 -4.38 -25.43 -33.43
N SER A 123 -3.47 -24.62 -32.88
CA SER A 123 -2.70 -25.02 -31.70
C SER A 123 -3.68 -25.17 -30.53
N ASP A 124 -4.07 -26.41 -30.25
CA ASP A 124 -5.00 -26.85 -29.20
C ASP A 124 -4.37 -26.75 -27.79
N THR A 125 -3.52 -25.73 -27.58
CA THR A 125 -2.95 -25.47 -26.25
C THR A 125 -4.00 -24.68 -25.47
N PRO A 126 -4.61 -25.23 -24.41
CA PRO A 126 -5.57 -24.47 -23.61
C PRO A 126 -4.86 -23.22 -23.08
N GLU A 127 -5.31 -22.05 -23.53
CA GLU A 127 -4.85 -20.76 -23.07
C GLU A 127 -5.14 -20.69 -21.56
N GLU A 128 -4.08 -20.77 -20.75
CA GLU A 128 -4.22 -20.79 -19.30
C GLU A 128 -4.91 -19.49 -18.86
N PRO A 129 -6.03 -19.57 -18.11
CA PRO A 129 -6.79 -18.38 -17.75
C PRO A 129 -5.87 -17.40 -17.01
N PRO A 130 -5.98 -16.08 -17.28
CA PRO A 130 -5.12 -15.11 -16.65
C PRO A 130 -5.26 -15.22 -15.12
N PRO A 131 -4.15 -15.10 -14.37
CA PRO A 131 -4.18 -15.30 -12.93
C PRO A 131 -5.17 -14.33 -12.27
N PRO A 132 -5.88 -14.78 -11.23
CA PRO A 132 -6.90 -13.96 -10.57
C PRO A 132 -6.28 -12.69 -10.00
N ARG A 133 -6.97 -11.56 -10.16
CA ARG A 133 -6.56 -10.27 -9.59
C ARG A 133 -7.54 -9.82 -8.53
N PHE A 134 -7.05 -9.05 -7.57
CA PHE A 134 -7.83 -8.55 -6.44
C PHE A 134 -7.61 -7.05 -6.28
N GLU A 135 -8.68 -6.28 -6.12
CA GLU A 135 -8.60 -4.89 -5.72
C GLU A 135 -8.68 -4.82 -4.19
N VAL A 136 -7.62 -4.34 -3.54
CA VAL A 136 -7.61 -3.99 -2.12
C VAL A 136 -7.80 -2.48 -2.01
N ARG A 137 -8.73 -2.05 -1.15
CA ARG A 137 -9.03 -0.63 -0.98
C ARG A 137 -9.29 -0.28 0.49
N THR A 138 -8.92 0.94 0.88
CA THR A 138 -9.36 1.47 2.17
C THR A 138 -10.86 1.82 2.12
N ALA A 139 -11.51 1.94 3.27
CA ALA A 139 -12.71 2.77 3.34
C ALA A 139 -12.38 4.23 3.01
N TYR A 140 -13.37 5.01 2.59
CA TYR A 140 -13.23 6.46 2.52
C TYR A 140 -13.02 7.01 3.94
N SER A 141 -11.95 7.78 4.14
CA SER A 141 -11.54 8.25 5.47
C SER A 141 -10.95 9.66 5.42
N ARG A 142 -11.28 10.46 6.44
CA ARG A 142 -10.66 11.78 6.65
C ARG A 142 -9.19 11.68 7.07
N ARG A 143 -8.75 10.54 7.63
CA ARG A 143 -7.35 10.31 8.01
C ARG A 143 -6.40 10.35 6.80
N LEU A 144 -6.94 10.12 5.60
CA LEU A 144 -6.20 10.19 4.34
C LEU A 144 -6.18 11.59 3.70
N ASN A 145 -6.88 12.57 4.28
CA ASN A 145 -7.02 13.89 3.63
C ASN A 145 -5.70 14.64 3.49
N ALA A 146 -4.81 14.55 4.49
CA ALA A 146 -3.49 15.21 4.41
C ALA A 146 -2.66 14.63 3.25
N LEU A 147 -2.62 13.29 3.14
CA LEU A 147 -1.98 12.61 2.02
C LEU A 147 -2.65 12.98 0.69
N ALA A 148 -3.98 12.99 0.68
CA ALA A 148 -4.75 13.27 -0.52
C ALA A 148 -4.65 14.73 -1.00
N ALA A 149 -4.47 15.69 -0.10
CA ALA A 149 -4.26 17.09 -0.48
C ALA A 149 -2.85 17.29 -1.08
N ALA A 150 -1.86 16.55 -0.59
CA ALA A 150 -0.47 16.67 -1.03
C ALA A 150 -0.19 15.95 -2.36
N TRP A 151 -0.98 14.94 -2.73
CA TRP A 151 -0.75 14.14 -3.94
C TRP A 151 -1.43 14.74 -5.19
N PRO A 152 -0.78 14.78 -6.38
CA PRO A 152 0.49 14.12 -6.73
C PRO A 152 1.76 14.95 -6.50
N ALA A 153 1.66 16.25 -6.19
CA ALA A 153 2.82 17.15 -6.10
C ALA A 153 3.91 16.67 -5.12
N ALA A 154 3.51 16.02 -4.02
CA ALA A 154 4.44 15.47 -3.03
C ALA A 154 5.34 14.33 -3.55
N ALA A 155 5.02 13.71 -4.70
CA ALA A 155 5.81 12.62 -5.26
C ALA A 155 7.26 13.04 -5.59
N ALA A 156 7.48 14.29 -6.04
CA ALA A 156 8.80 14.81 -6.37
C ALA A 156 9.78 14.82 -5.18
N GLN A 157 9.24 15.02 -3.97
CA GLN A 157 10.01 15.07 -2.72
C GLN A 157 9.79 13.84 -1.86
N LEU A 158 9.29 12.75 -2.45
CA LEU A 158 9.01 11.53 -1.71
C LEU A 158 10.29 10.97 -1.08
N PHE A 159 10.19 10.73 0.22
CA PHE A 159 11.13 9.92 0.98
C PHE A 159 10.56 8.51 1.15
N LEU A 160 11.27 7.49 0.67
CA LEU A 160 10.85 6.10 0.78
C LEU A 160 11.38 5.50 2.08
N SER A 161 10.60 5.68 3.16
CA SER A 161 10.84 5.01 4.44
C SER A 161 10.57 3.50 4.35
N GLY A 162 11.06 2.76 5.35
CA GLY A 162 10.78 1.33 5.47
C GLY A 162 9.29 0.97 5.38
N PRO A 163 8.41 1.60 6.20
CA PRO A 163 6.96 1.39 6.11
C PRO A 163 6.34 1.68 4.72
N ARG A 164 6.84 2.70 3.99
CA ARG A 164 6.38 3.02 2.62
C ARG A 164 6.83 1.95 1.63
N LEU A 165 8.08 1.53 1.68
CA LEU A 165 8.61 0.47 0.82
C LEU A 165 7.97 -0.88 1.11
N ARG A 166 7.69 -1.17 2.38
CA ARG A 166 7.00 -2.39 2.81
C ARG A 166 5.63 -2.53 2.15
N LEU A 167 4.83 -1.47 2.13
CA LEU A 167 3.54 -1.46 1.43
C LEU A 167 3.69 -1.69 -0.07
N TRP A 168 4.70 -1.06 -0.69
CA TRP A 168 4.97 -1.24 -2.12
C TRP A 168 5.39 -2.68 -2.46
N VAL A 169 6.32 -3.25 -1.69
CA VAL A 169 6.76 -4.64 -1.83
C VAL A 169 5.60 -5.61 -1.63
N ALA A 170 4.77 -5.40 -0.61
CA ALA A 170 3.57 -6.20 -0.37
C ALA A 170 2.59 -6.14 -1.54
N ALA A 171 2.49 -5.01 -2.23
CA ALA A 171 1.57 -4.86 -3.36
C ALA A 171 2.11 -5.48 -4.66
N THR A 172 3.37 -5.23 -5.03
CA THR A 172 3.88 -5.60 -6.37
C THR A 172 5.36 -6.02 -6.40
N GLY A 173 5.92 -6.42 -5.26
CA GLY A 173 7.29 -6.88 -5.14
C GLY A 173 7.49 -8.32 -5.63
N TYR A 174 8.45 -8.56 -6.52
CA TYR A 174 8.76 -9.89 -7.05
C TYR A 174 10.28 -10.15 -7.07
N PRO A 175 10.76 -11.30 -6.56
CA PRO A 175 12.13 -11.73 -6.72
C PRO A 175 12.40 -12.01 -8.20
N ARG A 176 13.61 -11.72 -8.67
CA ARG A 176 14.10 -12.12 -9.99
C ARG A 176 15.54 -12.65 -9.86
N PRO A 177 16.02 -13.47 -10.80
CA PRO A 177 17.43 -13.86 -10.81
C PRO A 177 18.36 -12.64 -10.72
N GLY A 178 19.16 -12.55 -9.65
CA GLY A 178 20.10 -11.45 -9.40
C GLY A 178 19.48 -10.11 -9.00
N GLY A 179 18.18 -10.04 -8.69
CA GLY A 179 17.52 -8.77 -8.39
C GLY A 179 16.13 -8.88 -7.77
N TYR A 180 15.49 -7.73 -7.62
CA TYR A 180 14.14 -7.59 -7.10
C TYR A 180 13.38 -6.57 -7.95
N ARG A 181 12.13 -6.88 -8.26
CA ARG A 181 11.26 -6.06 -9.10
C ARG A 181 10.18 -5.43 -8.25
N LEU A 182 9.93 -4.13 -8.45
CA LEU A 182 8.77 -3.42 -7.92
C LEU A 182 7.85 -3.04 -9.09
N GLY A 183 6.56 -3.33 -9.00
CA GLY A 183 5.60 -2.88 -10.00
C GLY A 183 5.42 -1.37 -9.98
N LEU A 184 5.38 -0.76 -11.17
CA LEU A 184 5.13 0.65 -11.43
C LEU A 184 3.82 0.83 -12.18
N ASP A 185 3.20 1.98 -11.99
CA ASP A 185 2.16 2.47 -12.87
C ASP A 185 2.78 3.47 -13.87
N PRO A 186 2.71 3.21 -15.19
CA PRO A 186 3.31 4.07 -16.21
C PRO A 186 2.68 5.47 -16.27
N ALA A 187 1.52 5.69 -15.64
CA ALA A 187 0.90 7.01 -15.51
C ALA A 187 1.54 7.89 -14.42
N LYS A 188 2.45 7.35 -13.60
CA LYS A 188 3.15 8.12 -12.55
C LYS A 188 4.39 8.84 -13.11
N ASP A 189 4.88 9.83 -12.36
CA ASP A 189 6.18 10.45 -12.62
C ASP A 189 7.32 9.49 -12.25
N LEU A 190 7.80 8.76 -13.26
CA LEU A 190 8.83 7.74 -13.09
C LEU A 190 10.19 8.33 -12.72
N ALA A 191 10.47 9.59 -13.10
CA ALA A 191 11.73 10.25 -12.76
C ALA A 191 11.76 10.63 -11.26
N ALA A 192 10.63 11.10 -10.72
CA ALA A 192 10.48 11.34 -9.30
C ALA A 192 10.59 10.03 -8.49
N VAL A 193 9.96 8.96 -8.97
CA VAL A 193 10.05 7.62 -8.37
C VAL A 193 11.48 7.09 -8.36
N ASP A 194 12.18 7.14 -9.49
CA ASP A 194 13.57 6.70 -9.60
C ASP A 194 14.47 7.50 -8.65
N SER A 195 14.32 8.83 -8.64
CA SER A 195 15.05 9.70 -7.71
C SER A 195 14.80 9.34 -6.25
N ALA A 196 13.56 9.01 -5.88
CA ALA A 196 13.23 8.58 -4.52
C ALA A 196 13.87 7.24 -4.14
N LEU A 197 13.90 6.26 -5.07
CA LEU A 197 14.55 4.97 -4.86
C LEU A 197 16.08 5.10 -4.79
N ILE A 198 16.69 5.94 -5.62
CA ILE A 198 18.12 6.27 -5.56
C ILE A 198 18.48 6.87 -4.20
N ARG A 199 17.69 7.85 -3.72
CA ARG A 199 17.89 8.45 -2.37
C ARG A 199 17.75 7.44 -1.24
N ALA A 200 16.92 6.39 -1.41
CA ALA A 200 16.80 5.29 -0.46
C ALA A 200 17.97 4.27 -0.52
N GLY A 201 18.90 4.43 -1.48
CA GLY A 201 20.01 3.50 -1.71
C GLY A 201 19.65 2.30 -2.60
N LEU A 202 18.52 2.38 -3.31
CA LEU A 202 17.94 1.29 -4.10
C LEU A 202 18.01 1.56 -5.61
N ALA A 203 19.08 2.20 -6.07
CA ALA A 203 19.28 2.50 -7.49
C ALA A 203 19.11 1.25 -8.37
N GLY A 204 18.32 1.38 -9.43
CA GLY A 204 17.92 0.31 -10.32
C GLY A 204 17.67 0.81 -11.73
N ARG A 205 16.82 0.11 -12.47
CA ARG A 205 16.42 0.48 -13.83
C ARG A 205 14.91 0.33 -14.00
N VAL A 206 14.29 1.31 -14.65
CA VAL A 206 12.92 1.19 -15.14
C VAL A 206 12.93 0.25 -16.35
N SER A 207 11.97 -0.67 -16.42
CA SER A 207 11.77 -1.56 -17.56
C SER A 207 11.32 -0.79 -18.80
N GLU A 208 11.52 -1.36 -19.99
CA GLU A 208 11.14 -0.72 -21.27
C GLU A 208 9.63 -0.43 -21.35
N ASP A 209 8.81 -1.35 -20.82
CA ASP A 209 7.35 -1.19 -20.72
C ASP A 209 6.91 -0.18 -19.64
N LYS A 210 7.86 0.36 -18.85
CA LYS A 210 7.63 1.30 -17.74
C LYS A 210 6.74 0.77 -16.61
N ARG A 211 6.50 -0.54 -16.54
CA ARG A 211 5.65 -1.18 -15.53
C ARG A 211 6.43 -1.78 -14.37
N SER A 212 7.75 -1.72 -14.40
CA SER A 212 8.59 -2.34 -13.38
C SER A 212 9.86 -1.54 -13.11
N TYR A 213 10.26 -1.49 -11.84
CA TYR A 213 11.57 -1.03 -11.40
C TYR A 213 12.41 -2.22 -10.95
N VAL A 214 13.60 -2.38 -11.52
CA VAL A 214 14.48 -3.52 -11.26
C VAL A 214 15.68 -3.09 -10.45
N ILE A 215 15.75 -3.58 -9.21
CA ILE A 215 16.86 -3.38 -8.28
C ILE A 215 17.79 -4.58 -8.42
N ALA A 216 19.06 -4.34 -8.72
CA ALA A 216 20.06 -5.39 -8.86
C ALA A 216 21.27 -5.14 -7.97
N GLY A 217 21.92 -6.23 -7.56
CA GLY A 217 23.15 -6.23 -6.78
C GLY A 217 22.93 -6.44 -5.28
N ARG A 218 23.80 -7.28 -4.68
CA ARG A 218 23.66 -7.79 -3.31
C ARG A 218 23.48 -6.68 -2.27
N ARG A 219 24.33 -5.64 -2.29
CA ARG A 219 24.24 -4.52 -1.33
C ARG A 219 22.87 -3.83 -1.33
N ARG A 220 22.27 -3.66 -2.51
CA ARG A 220 20.95 -3.01 -2.66
C ARG A 220 19.83 -3.94 -2.21
N LEU A 221 19.96 -5.24 -2.46
CA LEU A 221 19.00 -6.24 -1.99
C LEU A 221 19.04 -6.40 -0.47
N THR A 222 20.24 -6.43 0.14
CA THR A 222 20.39 -6.37 1.60
C THR A 222 19.75 -5.11 2.15
N ARG A 223 20.00 -3.95 1.54
CA ARG A 223 19.38 -2.69 1.95
C ARG A 223 17.85 -2.70 1.82
N LEU A 224 17.32 -3.30 0.76
CA LEU A 224 15.87 -3.44 0.57
C LEU A 224 15.27 -4.29 1.69
N ALA A 225 15.90 -5.44 2.00
CA ALA A 225 15.47 -6.32 3.08
C ALA A 225 15.51 -5.61 4.45
N GLU A 226 16.58 -4.87 4.74
CA GLU A 226 16.68 -4.05 5.96
C GLU A 226 15.55 -3.01 6.07
N LEU A 227 15.25 -2.29 4.97
CA LEU A 227 14.24 -1.25 4.96
C LEU A 227 12.83 -1.82 5.12
N VAL A 228 12.54 -2.90 4.40
CA VAL A 228 11.21 -3.53 4.37
C VAL A 228 10.92 -4.30 5.65
N GLY A 229 11.96 -4.81 6.30
CA GLY A 229 11.89 -5.54 7.57
C GLY A 229 11.33 -6.94 7.44
N GLU A 230 11.00 -7.51 8.61
CA GLU A 230 10.59 -8.91 8.77
C GLU A 230 9.43 -9.32 7.85
N ARG A 231 9.54 -10.52 7.27
CA ARG A 231 8.51 -11.06 6.38
C ARG A 231 7.17 -11.21 7.12
N PRO A 232 6.06 -10.66 6.61
CA PRO A 232 4.75 -10.96 7.15
C PRO A 232 4.41 -12.44 6.96
N GLU A 233 3.75 -13.05 7.94
CA GLU A 233 3.44 -14.49 7.96
C GLU A 233 2.78 -15.00 6.68
N ALA A 234 1.81 -14.22 6.15
CA ALA A 234 1.07 -14.57 4.95
C ALA A 234 1.90 -14.54 3.66
N ALA A 235 3.00 -13.77 3.59
CA ALA A 235 3.82 -13.66 2.39
C ALA A 235 4.71 -14.90 2.23
N PRO A 236 4.74 -15.62 1.10
CA PRO A 236 5.67 -16.74 0.94
C PRO A 236 7.14 -16.27 1.01
N ALA A 237 8.02 -17.14 1.49
CA ALA A 237 9.41 -16.78 1.82
C ALA A 237 10.18 -16.29 0.59
N GLU A 238 9.97 -16.95 -0.54
CA GLU A 238 10.59 -16.65 -1.82
C GLU A 238 10.21 -15.26 -2.36
N PHE A 239 9.02 -14.75 -2.06
CA PHE A 239 8.55 -13.47 -2.60
C PHE A 239 8.98 -12.25 -1.80
N TRP A 240 9.40 -12.43 -0.54
CA TRP A 240 9.78 -11.33 0.34
C TRP A 240 11.29 -11.05 0.29
N PRO A 241 11.72 -9.77 0.26
CA PRO A 241 13.15 -9.44 0.31
C PRO A 241 13.83 -10.04 1.54
N GLY A 242 14.95 -10.74 1.35
CA GLY A 242 15.69 -11.38 2.44
C GLY A 242 15.19 -12.77 2.83
N GLY A 243 14.16 -13.30 2.16
CA GLY A 243 13.79 -14.71 2.26
C GLY A 243 14.84 -15.63 1.63
N ALA A 244 14.72 -16.94 1.90
CA ALA A 244 15.74 -17.98 1.70
C ALA A 244 16.21 -18.26 0.25
N ALA A 245 15.95 -17.36 -0.70
CA ALA A 245 16.35 -17.47 -2.11
C ALA A 245 16.99 -16.18 -2.65
N ALA A 246 17.88 -15.55 -1.87
CA ALA A 246 18.73 -14.43 -2.30
C ALA A 246 20.22 -14.81 -2.28
#